data_AF-K2S768-F1
#
_entry.id   AF-K2S768-F1
#
_cell.length_a   1.000
_cell.length_b   1.000
_cell.length_c   1.000
_cell.angle_alpha   90.00
_cell.angle_beta   90.00
_cell.angle_gamma   90.00
#
_symmetry.space_group_name_H-M   'P 1'
#
loop_
_entity.id
_entity.type
_entity.pdbx_description
1 polymer ?
#
loop_
_entity_poly.entity_id
_entity_poly.type
_entity_poly.pdbx_seq_one_letter_code
_entity_poly.pdbx_strand_id
1 'polypeptide(L)'
;MFATCVIGGIHYGTGRHMADLDPEDAMKAMRYWWLCYVAYCLTMISAKISIGYFLLRLTVHRIHVWIIWTVMSLTVVTGLVFFFVTLFQCNPISHFWTQNIGEKGTCINVEIIIALTYLYGTVSAICDFTFGILPIFLIWNLNMRKSVKVALVPILSMACM
;
A
#
# COMPACT_ATOMS: atom_id res chain seq x y z
N MET A 1 -5.03 1.81 -12.57
CA MET A 1 -6.14 2.06 -11.61
C MET A 1 -5.81 3.15 -10.61
N PHE A 2 -4.71 3.06 -9.85
CA PHE A 2 -4.32 4.16 -8.94
C PHE A 2 -4.12 5.51 -9.66
N ALA A 3 -3.29 5.54 -10.71
CA ALA A 3 -3.02 6.76 -11.47
C ALA A 3 -4.29 7.43 -12.06
N THR A 4 -5.25 6.63 -12.52
CA THR A 4 -6.52 7.15 -13.05
C THR A 4 -7.39 7.78 -11.97
N CYS A 5 -7.38 7.25 -10.74
CA CYS A 5 -8.08 7.84 -9.60
C CYS A 5 -7.43 9.15 -9.15
N VAL A 6 -6.09 9.22 -9.15
CA VAL A 6 -5.36 10.46 -8.82
C VAL A 6 -5.66 11.56 -9.83
N ILE A 7 -5.57 11.27 -11.13
CA ILE A 7 -5.83 12.25 -12.18
C ILE A 7 -7.27 12.75 -12.11
N GLY A 8 -8.23 11.85 -11.87
CA GLY A 8 -9.62 12.21 -11.63
C GLY A 8 -9.76 13.13 -10.41
N GLY A 9 -9.12 12.79 -9.29
CA GLY A 9 -9.12 13.62 -8.09
C GLY A 9 -8.58 15.03 -8.35
N ILE A 10 -7.44 15.15 -9.03
CA ILE A 10 -6.82 16.45 -9.37
C ILE A 10 -7.76 17.29 -10.23
N HIS A 11 -8.45 16.68 -11.18
CA HIS A 11 -9.41 17.37 -12.04
C HIS A 11 -10.58 17.98 -11.25
N TYR A 12 -11.02 17.33 -10.17
CA TYR A 12 -12.07 17.83 -9.26
C TYR A 12 -11.52 18.69 -8.10
N GLY A 13 -10.25 19.12 -8.17
CA GLY A 13 -9.67 20.07 -7.21
C GLY A 13 -8.99 19.44 -5.99
N THR A 14 -8.67 18.15 -6.04
CA THR A 14 -7.82 17.49 -5.03
C THR A 14 -6.48 18.24 -4.88
N GLY A 15 -6.23 18.81 -3.70
CA GLY A 15 -5.04 19.61 -3.39
C GLY A 15 -5.25 21.13 -3.33
N ARG A 16 -6.45 21.64 -3.67
CA ARG A 16 -6.84 23.04 -3.45
C ARG A 16 -7.43 23.22 -2.04
N HIS A 17 -7.38 24.44 -1.50
CA HIS A 17 -7.91 24.71 -0.17
C HIS A 17 -9.43 24.50 -0.16
N MET A 18 -9.97 23.82 0.85
CA MET A 18 -11.40 23.46 0.89
C MET A 18 -12.34 24.67 0.84
N ALA A 19 -11.86 25.87 1.20
CA ALA A 19 -12.63 27.11 1.11
C ALA A 19 -12.82 27.64 -0.33
N ASP A 20 -11.97 27.21 -1.28
CA ASP A 20 -11.98 27.69 -2.67
C ASP A 20 -12.70 26.73 -3.63
N LEU A 21 -13.24 25.61 -3.13
CA LEU A 21 -13.98 24.64 -3.93
C LEU A 21 -15.48 24.78 -3.73
N ASP A 22 -16.22 24.57 -4.82
CA ASP A 22 -17.64 24.33 -4.74
C ASP A 22 -17.91 23.05 -3.92
N PRO A 23 -18.91 23.03 -3.02
CA PRO A 23 -19.19 21.88 -2.16
C PRO A 23 -19.50 20.59 -2.95
N GLU A 24 -20.02 20.70 -4.17
CA GLU A 24 -20.29 19.54 -5.02
C GLU A 24 -18.99 18.92 -5.57
N ASP A 25 -18.01 19.75 -5.92
CA ASP A 25 -16.70 19.32 -6.39
C ASP A 25 -15.85 18.76 -5.24
N ALA A 26 -15.95 19.34 -4.04
CA ALA A 26 -15.31 18.82 -2.83
C ALA A 26 -15.76 17.39 -2.51
N MET A 27 -17.06 17.11 -2.62
CA MET A 27 -17.61 15.76 -2.44
C MET A 27 -17.08 14.77 -3.49
N LYS A 28 -17.03 15.17 -4.76
CA LYS A 28 -16.46 14.33 -5.84
C LYS A 28 -14.97 14.05 -5.59
N ALA A 29 -14.20 15.07 -5.21
CA ALA A 29 -12.78 14.92 -4.88
C ALA A 29 -12.55 13.92 -3.74
N MET A 30 -13.32 14.02 -2.64
CA MET A 30 -13.23 13.08 -1.51
C MET A 30 -13.58 11.65 -1.91
N ARG A 31 -14.56 11.46 -2.79
CA ARG A 31 -14.93 10.15 -3.32
C ARG A 31 -13.82 9.54 -4.19
N TYR A 32 -13.17 10.33 -5.04
CA TYR A 32 -12.00 9.91 -5.80
C TYR A 32 -10.82 9.56 -4.89
N TRP A 33 -10.61 10.34 -3.83
CA TRP A 33 -9.57 10.08 -2.83
C TRP A 33 -9.78 8.73 -2.14
N TRP A 34 -11.00 8.44 -1.72
CA TRP A 34 -11.37 7.15 -1.12
C TRP A 34 -11.11 5.98 -2.07
N LEU A 35 -11.53 6.09 -3.34
CA LEU A 35 -11.22 5.08 -4.37
C LEU A 35 -9.72 4.91 -4.59
N CYS A 36 -8.97 6.00 -4.52
CA CYS A 36 -7.53 5.98 -4.68
C CYS A 36 -6.85 5.17 -3.56
N TYR A 37 -7.34 5.32 -2.34
CA TYR A 37 -6.87 4.58 -1.17
C TYR A 37 -7.09 3.07 -1.29
N VAL A 38 -8.30 2.70 -1.71
CA VAL A 38 -8.69 1.31 -2.00
C VAL A 38 -7.81 0.72 -3.11
N ALA A 39 -7.67 1.44 -4.22
CA ALA A 39 -6.84 1.01 -5.33
C ALA A 39 -5.36 0.86 -4.95
N TYR A 40 -4.85 1.76 -4.10
CA TYR A 40 -3.48 1.69 -3.58
C TYR A 40 -3.25 0.42 -2.74
N CYS A 41 -4.14 0.13 -1.78
CA CYS A 41 -4.02 -1.06 -0.93
C CYS A 41 -4.01 -2.34 -1.76
N LEU A 42 -4.94 -2.48 -2.72
CA LEU A 42 -4.99 -3.64 -3.61
C LEU A 42 -3.75 -3.78 -4.49
N THR A 43 -3.23 -2.66 -5.01
CA THR A 43 -2.03 -2.66 -5.84
C THR A 43 -0.80 -3.07 -5.02
N MET A 44 -0.66 -2.55 -3.80
CA MET A 44 0.44 -2.90 -2.90
C MET A 44 0.42 -4.37 -2.49
N ILE A 45 -0.73 -4.90 -2.10
CA ILE A 45 -0.88 -6.30 -1.70
C ILE A 45 -0.55 -7.22 -2.88
N SER A 46 -1.11 -6.95 -4.06
CA SER A 46 -0.86 -7.77 -5.26
C SER A 46 0.60 -7.73 -5.72
N ALA A 47 1.25 -6.56 -5.65
CA ALA A 47 2.67 -6.41 -5.97
C ALA A 47 3.55 -7.24 -5.02
N LYS A 48 3.35 -7.12 -3.70
CA LYS A 48 4.15 -7.86 -2.71
C LYS A 48 3.91 -9.37 -2.76
N ILE A 49 2.68 -9.81 -3.07
CA ILE A 49 2.40 -11.22 -3.32
C ILE A 49 3.17 -11.74 -4.54
N SER A 50 3.18 -11.00 -5.65
CA SER A 50 3.89 -11.37 -6.88
C SER A 50 5.40 -11.53 -6.63
N ILE A 51 6.02 -10.57 -5.94
CA ILE A 51 7.44 -10.61 -5.58
C ILE A 51 7.72 -11.78 -4.63
N GLY A 52 6.87 -12.00 -3.63
CA GLY A 52 7.01 -13.11 -2.69
C GLY A 52 6.99 -14.48 -3.39
N TYR A 53 6.07 -14.69 -4.34
CA TYR A 53 6.04 -15.92 -5.15
C TYR A 53 7.27 -16.07 -6.04
N PHE A 54 7.75 -14.99 -6.64
CA PHE A 54 8.98 -15.01 -7.44
C PHE A 54 10.19 -15.43 -6.59
N LEU A 55 10.32 -14.88 -5.38
CA LEU A 55 11.37 -15.26 -4.44
C LEU A 55 11.23 -16.70 -3.96
N LEU A 56 10.01 -17.18 -3.67
CA LEU A 56 9.76 -18.58 -3.30
C LEU A 56 10.23 -19.55 -4.38
N ARG A 57 10.03 -19.21 -5.66
CA ARG A 57 10.50 -20.03 -6.79
C ARG A 57 12.03 -20.09 -6.89
N LEU A 58 12.72 -19.01 -6.49
CA LEU A 58 14.18 -18.91 -6.57
C LEU A 58 14.89 -19.61 -5.39
N THR A 59 14.19 -19.76 -4.27
CA THR A 59 14.78 -20.15 -3.00
C THR A 59 14.72 -21.66 -2.81
N VAL A 60 15.87 -22.30 -2.55
CA VAL A 60 15.96 -23.76 -2.36
C VAL A 60 15.98 -24.13 -0.86
N HIS A 61 16.46 -23.24 0.01
CA HIS A 61 16.55 -23.48 1.46
C HIS A 61 15.23 -23.26 2.19
N ARG A 62 14.83 -24.26 2.98
CA ARG A 62 13.59 -24.28 3.79
C ARG A 62 13.47 -23.08 4.74
N ILE A 63 14.57 -22.62 5.35
CA ILE A 63 14.56 -21.48 6.30
C ILE A 63 14.14 -20.18 5.60
N HIS A 64 14.71 -19.90 4.43
CA HIS A 64 14.36 -18.71 3.65
C HIS A 64 12.92 -18.77 3.12
N VAL A 65 12.42 -19.95 2.77
CA VAL A 65 11.01 -20.17 2.42
C VAL A 65 10.07 -19.77 3.57
N TRP A 66 10.37 -20.20 4.81
CA TRP A 66 9.59 -19.80 5.98
C TRP A 66 9.61 -18.28 6.21
N ILE A 67 10.77 -17.63 6.07
CA ILE A 67 10.88 -16.17 6.22
C ILE A 67 10.01 -15.46 5.17
N ILE A 68 10.08 -15.86 3.90
CA ILE A 68 9.28 -15.26 2.82
C ILE A 68 7.79 -15.41 3.12
N TRP A 69 7.36 -16.60 3.54
CA TRP A 69 5.96 -16.86 3.90
C TRP A 69 5.49 -15.96 5.06
N THR A 70 6.31 -15.82 6.10
CA THR A 70 6.01 -14.93 7.24
C THR A 70 5.84 -13.49 6.77
N VAL A 71 6.79 -12.96 5.98
CA VAL A 71 6.74 -11.56 5.50
C VAL A 71 5.57 -11.32 4.55
N MET A 72 5.28 -12.28 3.65
CA MET A 72 4.11 -12.22 2.78
C MET A 72 2.82 -12.20 3.59
N SER A 73 2.67 -13.10 4.57
CA SER A 73 1.48 -13.16 5.41
C SER A 73 1.30 -11.88 6.22
N LEU A 74 2.38 -11.35 6.80
CA LEU A 74 2.36 -10.12 7.58
C LEU A 74 1.90 -8.95 6.73
N THR A 75 2.44 -8.82 5.51
CA THR A 75 2.05 -7.79 4.55
C THR A 75 0.57 -7.88 4.17
N VAL A 76 0.07 -9.08 3.88
CA VAL A 76 -1.33 -9.27 3.48
C VAL A 76 -2.25 -8.92 4.64
N VAL A 77 -1.92 -9.37 5.85
CA VAL A 77 -2.71 -9.09 7.05
C VAL A 77 -2.74 -7.60 7.35
N THR A 78 -1.59 -6.92 7.37
CA THR A 78 -1.54 -5.48 7.66
C THR A 78 -2.22 -4.65 6.57
N GLY A 79 -2.05 -5.02 5.30
CA GLY A 79 -2.75 -4.39 4.17
C GLY A 79 -4.26 -4.59 4.22
N LEU A 80 -4.75 -5.78 4.56
CA LEU A 80 -6.18 -6.04 4.72
C LEU A 80 -6.78 -5.28 5.90
N VAL A 81 -6.10 -5.26 7.06
CA VAL A 81 -6.55 -4.48 8.22
C VAL A 81 -6.66 -3.01 7.84
N PHE A 82 -5.65 -2.46 7.19
CA PHE A 82 -5.65 -1.07 6.76
C PHE A 82 -6.77 -0.77 5.75
N PHE A 83 -7.00 -1.68 4.80
CA PHE A 83 -8.10 -1.61 3.84
C PHE A 83 -9.47 -1.58 4.54
N PHE A 84 -9.72 -2.47 5.51
CA PHE A 84 -10.99 -2.47 6.24
C PHE A 84 -11.17 -1.24 7.12
N VAL A 85 -10.11 -0.79 7.80
CA VAL A 85 -10.18 0.44 8.62
C VAL A 85 -10.53 1.65 7.76
N THR A 86 -9.93 1.77 6.57
CA THR A 86 -10.17 2.90 5.67
C THR A 86 -11.52 2.80 4.94
N LEU A 87 -12.00 1.59 4.66
CA LEU A 87 -13.37 1.38 4.19
C LEU A 87 -14.41 1.79 5.25
N PHE A 88 -14.20 1.42 6.51
CA PHE A 88 -15.14 1.62 7.61
C PHE A 88 -14.77 2.79 8.54
N GLN A 89 -13.97 3.74 8.06
CA GLN A 89 -13.50 4.87 8.86
C GLN A 89 -14.62 5.81 9.32
N CYS A 90 -15.76 5.79 8.63
CA CYS A 90 -16.95 6.57 8.97
C CYS A 90 -18.20 5.69 8.98
N ASN A 91 -19.09 5.95 9.94
CA ASN A 91 -20.43 5.38 10.00
C ASN A 91 -21.47 6.50 9.85
N PRO A 92 -22.28 6.50 8.78
CA PRO A 92 -22.21 5.65 7.57
C PRO A 92 -21.01 5.99 6.68
N ILE A 93 -20.59 5.06 5.80
CA ILE A 93 -19.44 5.25 4.87
C ILE A 93 -19.65 6.50 4.00
N SER A 94 -20.91 6.82 3.66
CA SER A 94 -21.27 8.01 2.89
C SER A 94 -20.91 9.32 3.56
N HIS A 95 -20.85 9.34 4.89
CA HIS A 95 -20.51 10.54 5.64
C HIS A 95 -19.09 11.04 5.32
N PHE A 96 -18.18 10.17 4.85
CA PHE A 96 -16.83 10.59 4.45
C PHE A 96 -16.83 11.64 3.33
N TRP A 97 -17.75 11.55 2.37
CA TRP A 97 -17.86 12.51 1.26
C TRP A 97 -19.00 13.52 1.44
N THR A 98 -20.03 13.19 2.25
CA THR A 98 -21.16 14.10 2.52
C THR A 98 -20.94 15.04 3.73
N GLN A 99 -19.77 14.99 4.39
CA GLN A 99 -19.47 15.81 5.58
C GLN A 99 -19.71 17.32 5.36
N ASN A 100 -19.47 17.83 4.14
CA ASN A 100 -19.69 19.24 3.80
C ASN A 100 -21.16 19.63 3.60
N ILE A 101 -22.08 18.65 3.50
CA ILE A 101 -23.51 18.87 3.19
C ILE A 101 -24.38 18.67 4.45
N GLY A 102 -23.77 18.45 5.61
CA GLY A 102 -24.48 18.39 6.90
C GLY A 102 -25.19 17.07 7.21
N GLU A 103 -24.85 15.97 6.53
CA GLU A 103 -25.34 14.64 6.91
C GLU A 103 -24.84 14.26 8.31
N LYS A 104 -25.69 13.65 9.14
CA LYS A 104 -25.29 13.17 10.48
C LYS A 104 -24.51 11.86 10.35
N GLY A 105 -23.26 11.85 10.80
CA GLY A 105 -22.45 10.65 10.91
C GLY A 105 -21.33 10.85 11.95
N THR A 106 -20.65 9.76 12.25
CA THR A 106 -19.46 9.79 13.12
C THR A 106 -18.30 9.14 12.38
N CYS A 107 -17.18 9.84 12.32
CA CYS A 107 -15.93 9.30 11.81
C CYS A 107 -14.97 9.00 12.96
N ILE A 108 -14.09 8.03 12.74
CA ILE A 108 -12.99 7.73 13.66
C ILE A 108 -12.07 8.96 13.73
N ASN A 109 -11.53 9.23 14.92
CA ASN A 109 -10.57 10.32 15.13
C ASN A 109 -9.40 10.21 14.15
N VAL A 110 -9.08 11.33 13.50
CA VAL A 110 -8.00 11.42 12.50
C VAL A 110 -6.65 10.98 13.09
N GLU A 111 -6.42 11.25 14.36
CA GLU A 111 -5.20 10.87 15.08
C GLU A 111 -4.98 9.35 15.12
N ILE A 112 -6.06 8.56 15.27
CA ILE A 112 -6.00 7.09 15.24
C ILE A 112 -5.66 6.60 13.83
N ILE A 113 -6.24 7.23 12.80
CA ILE A 113 -5.96 6.89 11.40
C ILE A 113 -4.50 7.22 11.04
N ILE A 114 -3.99 8.35 11.51
CA ILE A 114 -2.58 8.74 11.32
C ILE A 114 -1.66 7.71 11.98
N ALA A 115 -1.93 7.33 13.23
CA ALA A 115 -1.14 6.34 13.95
C ALA A 115 -1.12 4.99 13.22
N LEU A 116 -2.29 4.51 12.76
CA LEU A 116 -2.39 3.27 11.99
C LEU A 116 -1.65 3.35 10.65
N THR A 117 -1.72 4.48 9.96
CA THR A 117 -0.98 4.71 8.71
C THR A 117 0.52 4.66 8.93
N TYR A 118 1.00 5.26 10.02
CA TYR A 118 2.42 5.22 10.40
C TYR A 118 2.92 3.80 10.71
N LEU A 119 2.12 3.04 11.46
CA LEU A 119 2.39 1.64 11.76
C LEU A 119 2.41 0.79 10.47
N TYR A 120 1.40 0.94 9.62
CA TYR A 120 1.32 0.24 8.34
C TYR A 120 2.52 0.58 7.43
N GLY A 121 2.89 1.86 7.35
CA GLY A 121 4.05 2.31 6.57
C GLY A 121 5.36 1.73 7.07
N THR A 122 5.57 1.71 8.39
CA THR A 122 6.79 1.16 9.01
C THR A 122 6.89 -0.34 8.79
N VAL A 123 5.80 -1.08 8.99
CA VAL A 123 5.77 -2.52 8.74
C VAL A 123 5.99 -2.83 7.26
N SER A 124 5.36 -2.07 6.37
CA SER A 124 5.54 -2.22 4.92
C SER A 124 6.99 -1.99 4.52
N ALA A 125 7.63 -0.94 5.03
CA ALA A 125 9.04 -0.64 4.77
C ALA A 125 9.96 -1.77 5.26
N ILE A 126 9.74 -2.29 6.47
CA ILE A 126 10.51 -3.43 7.00
C ILE A 126 10.35 -4.66 6.10
N CYS A 127 9.15 -4.93 5.61
CA CYS A 127 8.91 -6.02 4.67
C CYS A 127 9.67 -5.81 3.35
N ASP A 128 9.70 -4.58 2.83
CA ASP A 128 10.41 -4.25 1.59
C ASP A 128 11.92 -4.38 1.74
N PHE A 129 12.49 -3.92 2.86
CA PHE A 129 13.90 -4.17 3.19
C PHE A 129 14.20 -5.66 3.30
N THR A 130 13.30 -6.44 3.89
CA THR A 130 13.48 -7.89 4.01
C THR A 130 13.46 -8.55 2.64
N PHE A 131 12.50 -8.21 1.77
CA PHE A 131 12.45 -8.71 0.40
C PHE A 131 13.64 -8.25 -0.45
N GLY A 132 14.21 -7.08 -0.16
CA GLY A 132 15.44 -6.60 -0.79
C GLY A 132 16.69 -7.37 -0.35
N ILE A 133 16.88 -7.58 0.95
CA ILE A 133 18.11 -8.19 1.48
C ILE A 133 18.14 -9.71 1.23
N LEU A 134 16.98 -10.36 1.27
CA LEU A 134 16.87 -11.82 1.16
C LEU A 134 17.48 -12.41 -0.13
N PRO A 135 17.24 -11.89 -1.35
CA PRO A 135 17.91 -12.37 -2.56
C PRO A 135 19.42 -12.07 -2.56
N ILE A 136 19.89 -10.95 -2.00
CA ILE A 136 21.33 -10.67 -1.90
C ILE A 136 22.01 -11.75 -1.06
N PHE A 137 21.44 -12.09 0.09
CA PHE A 137 21.97 -13.10 0.99
C PHE A 137 21.93 -14.50 0.36
N LEU A 138 20.84 -14.84 -0.33
CA LEU A 138 20.70 -16.11 -1.05
C LEU A 138 21.77 -16.29 -2.13
N ILE A 139 22.08 -15.24 -2.91
CA ILE A 139 23.09 -15.29 -3.98
C ILE A 139 24.51 -15.27 -3.40
N TRP A 140 24.74 -14.64 -2.25
CA TRP A 140 26.05 -14.67 -1.61
C TRP A 140 26.45 -16.08 -1.18
N ASN A 141 25.47 -16.89 -0.75
CA ASN A 141 25.72 -18.22 -0.22
C ASN A 141 25.69 -19.33 -1.29
N LEU A 142 25.26 -19.03 -2.53
CA LEU A 142 25.15 -20.02 -3.61
C LEU A 142 26.12 -19.67 -4.75
N ASN A 143 27.03 -20.60 -5.09
CA ASN A 143 28.06 -20.47 -6.13
C ASN A 143 27.46 -20.44 -7.56
N MET A 144 26.63 -19.44 -7.85
CA MET A 144 25.87 -19.28 -9.11
C MET A 144 26.53 -18.27 -10.05
N ARG A 145 26.32 -18.46 -11.36
CA ARG A 145 26.91 -17.64 -12.45
C ARG A 145 26.55 -16.15 -12.28
N LYS A 146 27.58 -15.29 -12.43
CA LYS A 146 27.54 -13.83 -12.20
C LYS A 146 26.45 -13.07 -12.99
N SER A 147 25.94 -13.64 -14.08
CA SER A 147 24.87 -13.04 -14.91
C SER A 147 23.53 -12.86 -14.17
N VAL A 148 23.17 -13.79 -13.28
CA VAL A 148 21.93 -13.68 -12.47
C VAL A 148 22.11 -12.67 -11.32
N LYS A 149 23.35 -12.56 -10.81
CA LYS A 149 23.73 -11.63 -9.74
C LYS A 149 23.62 -10.16 -10.17
N VAL A 150 23.92 -9.87 -11.44
CA VAL A 150 23.83 -8.52 -12.01
C VAL A 150 22.39 -8.14 -12.38
N ALA A 151 21.56 -9.09 -12.83
CA ALA A 151 20.16 -8.84 -13.19
C ALA A 151 19.27 -8.47 -11.98
N LEU A 152 19.65 -8.88 -10.77
CA LEU A 152 18.88 -8.63 -9.55
C LEU A 152 19.15 -7.27 -8.90
N VAL A 153 20.29 -6.64 -9.17
CA VAL A 153 20.65 -5.29 -8.68
C VAL A 153 19.61 -4.23 -9.10
N PRO A 154 19.24 -4.08 -10.38
CA PRO A 154 18.27 -3.06 -10.80
C PRO A 154 16.85 -3.34 -10.27
N ILE A 155 16.46 -4.61 -10.14
CA ILE A 155 15.15 -5.01 -9.60
C ILE A 155 15.05 -4.65 -8.12
N LEU A 156 16.15 -4.82 -7.36
CA LEU A 156 16.21 -4.48 -5.95
C LEU A 156 16.16 -2.98 -5.69
N SER A 157 16.84 -2.18 -6.51
CA SER A 157 16.76 -0.72 -6.42
C SER A 157 15.36 -0.19 -6.72
N MET A 158 14.59 -0.90 -7.55
CA MET A 158 13.22 -0.52 -7.91
C MET A 158 12.21 -0.90 -6.82
N ALA A 159 12.48 -1.92 -6.01
CA ALA A 159 11.62 -2.33 -4.88
C ALA A 159 11.66 -1.35 -3.70
N CYS A 160 12.60 -0.40 -3.69
CA CYS A 160 12.72 0.65 -2.68
C CYS A 160 11.92 1.93 -3.04
N MET A 161 11.31 1.98 -4.23
CA MET A 161 10.54 3.13 -4.74
C MET A 161 9.04 2.90 -4.63
#